data_AF-A0A2A6JNY9-F1
#
_entry.id   AF-A0A2A6JNY9-F1
#
_cell.length_a   1.000
_cell.length_b   1.000
_cell.length_c   1.000
_cell.angle_alpha   90.00
_cell.angle_beta   90.00
_cell.angle_gamma   90.00
#
_symmetry.space_group_name_H-M   'P 1'
#
loop_
_entity.id
_entity.type
_entity.pdbx_description
1 polymer ?
#
loop_
_entity_poly.entity_id
_entity_poly.type
_entity_poly.pdbx_seq_one_letter_code
_entity_poly.pdbx_strand_id
1 'polypeptide(L)'
;MAFKRRLFWLALIVAVLSWPAWIAWQWHAEHQIYADPEDPALTITPQHIEALRKLQFAWNTSIESGGPVVNPLAPYGSDDMAADLGPIIGTSDRIAIARFHREVSTLLTWALANCGLADGQYHLDHLDNATMQRRLRNDLAGLPGARISAYLAEMPRLEPDGYFQFTRQHLQLLHHLRFEWPDSQIISTVAGEGYPAPVVNFKRPFGDMSAFEIDMAAILGQPRPVLDHVDPALNRYYWEMWPALQVFVQNVRLDAAKSTCVG
;
A
#
# COMPACT_ATOMS: atom_id res chain seq x y z
N MET A 1 -22.47 47.32 -28.19
CA MET A 1 -21.49 46.96 -27.11
C MET A 1 -22.13 46.39 -25.84
N ALA A 2 -23.28 46.87 -25.37
CA ALA A 2 -23.90 46.41 -24.11
C ALA A 2 -24.31 44.92 -24.07
N PHE A 3 -24.75 44.34 -25.19
CA PHE A 3 -25.16 42.93 -25.26
C PHE A 3 -23.99 41.95 -25.09
N LYS A 4 -22.86 42.19 -25.77
CA LYS A 4 -21.62 41.39 -25.61
C LYS A 4 -21.08 41.44 -24.17
N ARG A 5 -21.21 42.59 -23.50
CA ARG A 5 -20.79 42.76 -22.10
C ARG A 5 -21.69 41.99 -21.13
N ARG A 6 -23.01 41.97 -21.36
CA ARG A 6 -23.96 41.15 -20.57
C ARG A 6 -23.76 39.65 -20.77
N LEU A 7 -23.50 39.20 -22.02
CA LEU A 7 -23.22 37.80 -22.31
C LEU A 7 -21.93 37.31 -21.64
N PHE A 8 -20.89 38.17 -21.61
CA PHE A 8 -19.64 37.90 -20.92
C PHE A 8 -19.85 37.75 -19.40
N TRP A 9 -20.59 38.66 -18.77
CA TRP A 9 -20.91 38.55 -17.34
C TRP A 9 -21.78 37.34 -17.00
N LEU A 10 -22.74 36.97 -17.85
CA LEU A 10 -23.54 35.75 -17.70
C LEU A 10 -22.67 34.48 -17.80
N ALA A 11 -21.78 34.40 -18.78
CA ALA A 11 -20.85 33.28 -18.90
C ALA A 11 -19.91 33.17 -17.70
N LEU A 12 -19.42 34.30 -17.17
CA LEU A 12 -18.55 34.34 -16.00
C LEU A 12 -19.28 33.90 -14.72
N ILE A 13 -20.54 34.33 -14.54
CA ILE A 13 -21.39 33.88 -13.43
C ILE A 13 -21.69 32.38 -13.52
N VAL A 14 -22.03 31.87 -14.71
CA VAL A 14 -22.28 30.43 -14.91
C VAL A 14 -21.00 29.63 -14.65
N ALA A 15 -19.84 30.08 -15.11
CA ALA A 15 -18.55 29.44 -14.83
C ALA A 15 -18.23 29.42 -13.32
N VAL A 16 -18.43 30.55 -12.62
CA VAL A 16 -18.18 30.66 -11.18
C VAL A 16 -19.14 29.81 -10.35
N LEU A 17 -20.40 29.68 -10.76
CA LEU A 17 -21.40 28.86 -10.04
C LEU A 17 -21.32 27.37 -10.38
N SER A 18 -20.89 27.01 -11.60
CA SER A 18 -20.71 25.61 -12.01
C SER A 18 -19.41 25.00 -11.49
N TRP A 19 -18.39 25.82 -11.22
CA TRP A 19 -17.09 25.35 -10.73
C TRP A 19 -17.17 24.63 -9.37
N PRO A 20 -17.84 25.15 -8.32
CA PRO A 20 -18.03 24.42 -7.07
C PRO A 20 -18.82 23.11 -7.24
N ALA A 21 -19.85 23.12 -8.07
CA ALA A 21 -20.66 21.93 -8.36
C ALA A 21 -19.83 20.85 -9.08
N TRP A 22 -18.97 21.26 -10.01
CA TRP A 22 -18.03 20.38 -10.69
C TRP A 22 -17.01 19.77 -9.73
N ILE A 23 -16.40 20.56 -8.85
CA ILE A 23 -15.46 20.06 -7.83
C ILE A 23 -16.16 19.07 -6.89
N ALA A 24 -17.35 19.40 -6.40
CA ALA A 24 -18.11 18.52 -5.53
C ALA A 24 -18.45 17.20 -6.23
N TRP A 25 -18.81 17.25 -7.53
CA TRP A 25 -19.04 16.06 -8.33
C TRP A 25 -17.78 15.22 -8.51
N GLN A 26 -16.64 15.83 -8.85
CA GLN A 26 -15.37 15.10 -9.02
C GLN A 26 -14.94 14.43 -7.71
N TRP A 27 -15.05 15.14 -6.59
CA TRP A 27 -14.77 14.59 -5.27
C TRP A 27 -15.69 13.40 -4.96
N HIS A 28 -17.00 13.54 -5.21
CA HIS A 28 -17.95 12.44 -5.01
C HIS A 28 -17.66 11.22 -5.90
N ALA A 29 -17.36 11.44 -7.18
CA ALA A 29 -17.06 10.37 -8.14
C ALA A 29 -15.78 9.61 -7.77
N GLU A 30 -14.74 10.32 -7.33
CA GLU A 30 -13.53 9.69 -6.81
C GLU A 30 -13.81 8.90 -5.52
N HIS A 31 -14.58 9.45 -4.58
CA HIS A 31 -14.93 8.74 -3.35
C HIS A 31 -15.72 7.46 -3.64
N GLN A 32 -16.59 7.46 -4.65
CA GLN A 32 -17.31 6.26 -5.08
C GLN A 32 -16.35 5.18 -5.59
N ILE A 33 -15.26 5.54 -6.27
CA ILE A 33 -14.25 4.56 -6.75
C ILE A 33 -13.56 3.86 -5.57
N TYR A 34 -13.23 4.60 -4.51
CA TYR A 34 -12.58 4.02 -3.33
C TYR A 34 -13.55 3.29 -2.40
N ALA A 35 -14.81 3.70 -2.38
CA ALA A 35 -15.86 3.07 -1.59
C ALA A 35 -16.43 1.80 -2.26
N ASP A 36 -16.09 1.55 -3.53
CA ASP A 36 -16.53 0.35 -4.24
C ASP A 36 -15.86 -0.89 -3.63
N PRO A 37 -16.64 -1.81 -3.01
CA PRO A 37 -16.09 -3.01 -2.40
C PRO A 37 -15.64 -4.03 -3.45
N GLU A 38 -16.06 -3.91 -4.71
CA GLU A 38 -15.65 -4.83 -5.75
C GLU A 38 -14.29 -4.43 -6.30
N ASP A 39 -13.38 -5.41 -6.36
CA ASP A 39 -12.10 -5.19 -7.02
C ASP A 39 -12.31 -5.07 -8.54
N PRO A 40 -11.63 -4.10 -9.19
CA PRO A 40 -11.57 -4.03 -10.63
C PRO A 40 -11.15 -5.36 -11.26
N ALA A 41 -11.55 -5.59 -12.51
CA ALA A 41 -11.03 -6.74 -13.26
C ALA A 41 -9.50 -6.63 -13.39
N LEU A 42 -8.81 -7.74 -13.11
CA LEU A 42 -7.35 -7.81 -13.21
C LEU A 42 -6.89 -7.39 -14.61
N THR A 43 -6.12 -6.30 -14.66
CA THR A 43 -5.53 -5.76 -15.88
C THR A 43 -4.02 -5.65 -15.68
N ILE A 44 -3.24 -6.23 -16.60
CA ILE A 44 -1.78 -6.16 -16.57
C ILE A 44 -1.29 -5.51 -17.85
N THR A 45 -0.89 -4.24 -17.75
CA THR A 45 -0.22 -3.52 -18.85
C THR A 45 1.16 -3.06 -18.41
N PRO A 46 2.04 -2.61 -19.34
CA PRO A 46 3.31 -2.00 -18.95
C PRO A 46 3.16 -0.84 -17.95
N GLN A 47 2.10 -0.03 -18.07
CA GLN A 47 1.77 1.03 -17.13
C GLN A 47 1.50 0.50 -15.72
N HIS A 48 0.69 -0.56 -15.60
CA HIS A 48 0.40 -1.17 -14.31
C HIS A 48 1.66 -1.73 -13.65
N ILE A 49 2.53 -2.37 -14.44
CA ILE A 49 3.81 -2.90 -13.95
C ILE A 49 4.71 -1.76 -13.48
N GLU A 50 4.78 -0.65 -14.22
CA GLU A 50 5.56 0.53 -13.82
C GLU A 50 5.04 1.12 -12.51
N ALA A 51 3.72 1.28 -12.38
CA ALA A 51 3.10 1.82 -11.16
C ALA A 51 3.26 0.86 -9.97
N LEU A 52 3.13 -0.45 -10.17
CA LEU A 52 3.34 -1.47 -9.13
C LEU A 52 4.76 -1.34 -8.53
N ARG A 53 5.78 -1.16 -9.36
CA ARG A 53 7.18 -1.01 -8.91
C ARG A 53 7.41 0.26 -8.09
N LYS A 54 6.60 1.29 -8.31
CA LYS A 54 6.64 2.56 -7.58
C LYS A 54 5.91 2.50 -6.24
N LEU A 55 5.13 1.46 -5.97
CA LEU A 55 4.44 1.34 -4.68
C LEU A 55 5.44 1.39 -3.53
N GLN A 56 5.11 2.22 -2.55
CA GLN A 56 5.83 2.33 -1.29
C GLN A 56 5.00 1.77 -0.17
N PHE A 57 5.64 1.08 0.76
CA PHE A 57 4.99 0.50 1.93
C PHE A 57 5.34 1.27 3.20
N ALA A 58 4.48 1.20 4.20
CA ALA A 58 4.69 1.72 5.54
C ALA A 58 4.20 0.70 6.58
N TRP A 59 4.55 0.92 7.85
CA TRP A 59 3.97 0.18 8.97
C TRP A 59 2.92 1.04 9.66
N ASN A 60 1.64 0.68 9.51
CA ASN A 60 0.56 1.40 10.13
C ASN A 60 0.31 0.86 11.55
N THR A 61 0.34 1.73 12.56
CA THR A 61 0.13 1.36 13.97
C THR A 61 -1.23 1.79 14.53
N SER A 62 -2.13 2.30 13.68
CA SER A 62 -3.43 2.84 14.10
C SER A 62 -4.44 1.76 14.49
N ILE A 63 -4.20 0.50 14.10
CA ILE A 63 -5.10 -0.63 14.36
C ILE A 63 -4.29 -1.77 14.98
N GLU A 64 -4.78 -2.28 16.13
CA GLU A 64 -4.16 -3.39 16.88
C GLU A 64 -2.67 -3.13 17.19
N SER A 65 -1.79 -4.12 16.95
CA SER A 65 -0.32 -4.01 17.02
C SER A 65 0.29 -3.41 15.75
N GLY A 66 -0.54 -3.11 14.75
CA GLY A 66 -0.13 -2.61 13.45
C GLY A 66 0.34 -3.70 12.48
N GLY A 67 0.69 -3.25 11.28
CA GLY A 67 1.13 -4.13 10.20
C GLY A 67 1.51 -3.35 8.94
N PRO A 68 2.10 -4.05 7.94
CA PRO A 68 2.46 -3.41 6.70
C PRO A 68 1.21 -2.98 5.91
N VAL A 69 1.30 -1.82 5.28
CA VAL A 69 0.28 -1.26 4.38
C VAL A 69 0.96 -0.61 3.17
N VAL A 70 0.25 -0.46 2.06
CA VAL A 70 0.67 0.55 1.07
C VAL A 70 0.62 1.91 1.77
N ASN A 71 1.70 2.68 1.64
CA ASN A 71 1.86 3.98 2.26
C ASN A 71 0.71 4.93 1.84
N PRO A 72 -0.24 5.28 2.72
CA PRO A 72 -1.40 6.07 2.31
C PRO A 72 -1.03 7.53 2.01
N LEU A 73 -0.03 8.09 2.70
CA LEU A 73 0.39 9.47 2.52
C LEU A 73 1.22 9.70 1.25
N ALA A 74 1.88 8.67 0.74
CA ALA A 74 2.66 8.74 -0.48
C ALA A 74 2.77 7.38 -1.17
N PRO A 75 1.67 6.84 -1.74
CA PRO A 75 1.63 5.47 -2.25
C PRO A 75 2.67 5.21 -3.34
N TYR A 76 3.04 6.23 -4.11
CA TYR A 76 3.97 6.15 -5.23
C TYR A 76 5.22 7.04 -5.08
N GLY A 77 5.43 7.58 -3.87
CA GLY A 77 6.61 8.36 -3.50
C GLY A 77 6.38 9.83 -3.18
N SER A 78 5.23 10.40 -3.53
CA SER A 78 4.81 11.73 -3.09
C SER A 78 3.34 11.74 -2.61
N ASP A 79 2.95 12.83 -1.95
CA ASP A 79 1.55 13.10 -1.57
C ASP A 79 0.67 13.54 -2.76
N ASP A 80 1.25 13.71 -3.94
CA ASP A 80 0.56 14.03 -5.19
C ASP A 80 0.53 12.81 -6.13
N MET A 81 -0.51 11.98 -5.97
CA MET A 81 -0.69 10.79 -6.81
C MET A 81 -0.90 11.13 -8.30
N ALA A 82 -1.39 12.32 -8.62
CA ALA A 82 -1.52 12.76 -10.01
C ALA A 82 -0.15 13.07 -10.63
N ALA A 83 0.77 13.65 -9.85
CA ALA A 83 2.16 13.84 -10.28
C ALA A 83 2.91 12.51 -10.47
N ASP A 84 2.64 11.52 -9.63
CA ASP A 84 3.33 10.21 -9.69
C ASP A 84 2.78 9.28 -10.78
N LEU A 85 1.45 9.18 -10.92
CA LEU A 85 0.80 8.27 -11.87
C LEU A 85 0.46 8.92 -13.20
N GLY A 86 0.23 10.24 -13.22
CA GLY A 86 -0.20 10.93 -14.43
C GLY A 86 0.77 10.81 -15.60
N PRO A 87 2.10 10.88 -15.40
CA PRO A 87 3.07 10.61 -16.45
C PRO A 87 3.01 9.17 -17.00
N ILE A 88 2.62 8.19 -16.17
CA ILE A 88 2.55 6.77 -16.55
C ILE A 88 1.35 6.52 -17.48
N ILE A 89 0.19 7.10 -17.15
CA ILE A 89 -1.07 6.89 -17.88
C ILE A 89 -1.43 8.02 -18.85
N GLY A 90 -0.62 9.08 -18.89
CA GLY A 90 -0.77 10.21 -19.83
C GLY A 90 -1.94 11.15 -19.52
N THR A 91 -2.38 11.25 -18.26
CA THR A 91 -3.48 12.12 -17.85
C THR A 91 -3.28 12.65 -16.43
N SER A 92 -3.79 13.84 -16.14
CA SER A 92 -3.89 14.38 -14.78
C SER A 92 -5.32 14.33 -14.24
N ASP A 93 -6.22 13.62 -14.93
CA ASP A 93 -7.62 13.48 -14.50
C ASP A 93 -7.72 12.64 -13.23
N ARG A 94 -8.22 13.26 -12.16
CA ARG A 94 -8.28 12.66 -10.82
C ARG A 94 -9.08 11.35 -10.78
N ILE A 95 -10.17 11.26 -11.55
CA ILE A 95 -11.02 10.07 -11.59
C ILE A 95 -10.28 8.92 -12.28
N ALA A 96 -9.60 9.19 -13.39
CA ALA A 96 -8.75 8.21 -14.06
C ALA A 96 -7.59 7.74 -13.18
N ILE A 97 -6.94 8.65 -12.46
CA ILE A 97 -5.85 8.35 -11.51
C ILE A 97 -6.36 7.45 -10.38
N ALA A 98 -7.52 7.74 -9.80
CA ALA A 98 -8.13 6.92 -8.74
C ALA A 98 -8.50 5.51 -9.21
N ARG A 99 -9.06 5.37 -10.42
CA ARG A 99 -9.34 4.06 -11.02
C ARG A 99 -8.08 3.26 -11.24
N PHE A 100 -7.06 3.89 -11.82
CA PHE A 100 -5.78 3.23 -12.06
C PHE A 100 -5.09 2.82 -10.76
N HIS A 101 -5.21 3.61 -9.68
CA HIS A 101 -4.74 3.22 -8.35
C HIS A 101 -5.45 1.95 -7.82
N ARG A 102 -6.77 1.83 -7.99
CA ARG A 102 -7.53 0.61 -7.66
C ARG A 102 -7.08 -0.57 -8.52
N GLU A 103 -6.85 -0.38 -9.82
CA GLU A 103 -6.37 -1.44 -10.72
C GLU A 103 -4.97 -1.95 -10.31
N VAL A 104 -4.04 -1.05 -9.96
CA VAL A 104 -2.71 -1.40 -9.44
C VAL A 104 -2.81 -2.13 -8.11
N SER A 105 -3.76 -1.75 -7.27
CA SER A 105 -4.05 -2.43 -6.00
C SER A 105 -4.53 -3.87 -6.21
N THR A 106 -5.43 -4.10 -7.16
CA THR A 106 -5.83 -5.45 -7.56
C THR A 106 -4.66 -6.25 -8.11
N LEU A 107 -3.81 -5.63 -8.93
CA LEU A 107 -2.59 -6.28 -9.43
C LEU A 107 -1.64 -6.68 -8.28
N LEU A 108 -1.46 -5.82 -7.27
CA LEU A 108 -0.65 -6.14 -6.10
C LEU A 108 -1.17 -7.39 -5.38
N THR A 109 -2.44 -7.40 -4.99
CA THR A 109 -3.06 -8.53 -4.26
C THR A 109 -3.00 -9.81 -5.09
N TRP A 110 -3.28 -9.72 -6.40
CA TRP A 110 -3.15 -10.87 -7.29
C TRP A 110 -1.70 -11.36 -7.40
N ALA A 111 -0.73 -10.46 -7.55
CA ALA A 111 0.68 -10.83 -7.69
C ALA A 111 1.19 -11.50 -6.41
N LEU A 112 0.85 -10.97 -5.22
CA LEU A 112 1.19 -11.58 -3.95
C LEU A 112 0.67 -13.01 -3.82
N ALA A 113 -0.51 -13.32 -4.38
CA ALA A 113 -1.07 -14.67 -4.33
C ALA A 113 -0.48 -15.63 -5.38
N ASN A 114 0.07 -15.13 -6.49
CA ASN A 114 0.36 -15.96 -7.68
C ASN A 114 1.81 -15.95 -8.15
N CYS A 115 2.60 -14.92 -7.83
CA CYS A 115 3.92 -14.74 -8.42
C CYS A 115 5.04 -15.13 -7.46
N GLY A 116 6.08 -15.77 -8.02
CA GLY A 116 7.29 -16.09 -7.28
C GLY A 116 8.33 -14.98 -7.32
N LEU A 117 9.24 -15.00 -6.35
CA LEU A 117 10.50 -14.27 -6.37
C LEU A 117 11.59 -15.15 -5.76
N ALA A 118 12.77 -15.16 -6.37
CA ALA A 118 13.89 -15.96 -5.88
C ALA A 118 14.46 -15.39 -4.57
N ASP A 119 15.05 -16.27 -3.75
CA ASP A 119 15.87 -15.87 -2.61
C ASP A 119 17.07 -15.03 -3.10
N GLY A 120 17.43 -14.00 -2.35
CA GLY A 120 18.53 -13.12 -2.74
C GLY A 120 18.65 -11.87 -1.90
N GLN A 121 19.75 -11.17 -2.09
CA GLN A 121 19.96 -9.84 -1.53
C GLN A 121 19.51 -8.81 -2.56
N TYR A 122 18.53 -7.98 -2.19
CA TYR A 122 17.92 -7.00 -3.08
C TYR A 122 18.18 -5.58 -2.58
N HIS A 123 18.52 -4.69 -3.50
CA HIS A 123 18.54 -3.25 -3.24
C HIS A 123 17.12 -2.69 -3.26
N LEU A 124 16.82 -1.76 -2.37
CA LEU A 124 15.54 -1.08 -2.26
C LEU A 124 15.70 0.39 -2.64
N ASP A 125 15.09 0.78 -3.76
CA ASP A 125 15.30 2.13 -4.32
C ASP A 125 14.71 3.27 -3.46
N HIS A 126 13.72 2.96 -2.62
CA HIS A 126 12.94 3.96 -1.86
C HIS A 126 12.81 3.62 -0.37
N LEU A 127 13.62 2.67 0.13
CA LEU A 127 13.56 2.25 1.52
C LEU A 127 14.98 2.07 2.07
N ASP A 128 15.35 2.96 2.98
CA ASP A 128 16.57 2.87 3.78
C ASP A 128 16.21 2.88 5.28
N ASN A 129 17.18 2.57 6.14
CA ASN A 129 16.95 2.52 7.60
C ASN A 129 16.44 3.86 8.16
N ALA A 130 16.94 4.98 7.65
CA ALA A 130 16.56 6.32 8.12
C ALA A 130 15.11 6.66 7.77
N THR A 131 14.67 6.25 6.58
CA THR A 131 13.32 6.45 6.06
C THR A 131 12.32 5.59 6.82
N MET A 132 12.62 4.31 7.02
CA MET A 132 11.80 3.43 7.86
C MET A 132 11.64 4.00 9.28
N GLN A 133 12.75 4.43 9.89
CA GLN A 133 12.72 4.96 11.26
C GLN A 133 11.92 6.27 11.36
N ARG A 134 12.13 7.20 10.42
CA ARG A 134 11.40 8.48 10.36
C ARG A 134 9.91 8.23 10.17
N ARG A 135 9.56 7.30 9.27
CA ARG A 135 8.17 6.94 8.99
C ARG A 135 7.47 6.40 10.24
N LEU A 136 8.05 5.36 10.85
CA LEU A 136 7.47 4.74 12.04
C LEU A 136 7.38 5.73 13.21
N ARG A 137 8.34 6.64 13.36
CA ARG A 137 8.25 7.73 14.36
C ARG A 137 7.08 8.67 14.12
N ASN A 138 6.80 9.01 12.86
CA ASN A 138 5.68 9.88 12.51
C ASN A 138 4.35 9.19 12.82
N ASP A 139 4.22 7.90 12.49
CA ASP A 139 2.98 7.14 12.74
C ASP A 139 2.76 6.89 14.25
N LEU A 140 3.83 6.81 15.04
CA LEU A 140 3.78 6.70 16.51
C LEU A 140 3.73 8.06 17.23
N ALA A 141 3.60 9.18 16.51
CA ALA A 141 3.60 10.50 17.11
C ALA A 141 2.47 10.64 18.15
N GLY A 142 2.82 11.18 19.33
CA GLY A 142 1.89 11.31 20.46
C GLY A 142 1.97 10.16 21.47
N LEU A 143 2.67 9.06 21.18
CA LEU A 143 2.97 8.05 22.19
C LEU A 143 4.15 8.46 23.09
N PRO A 144 4.25 7.91 24.33
CA PRO A 144 5.41 8.11 25.19
C PRO A 144 6.71 7.62 24.52
N GLY A 145 7.81 8.37 24.67
CA GLY A 145 9.09 8.07 24.03
C GLY A 145 9.66 6.67 24.33
N ALA A 146 9.36 6.11 25.51
CA ALA A 146 9.73 4.74 25.86
C ALA A 146 9.00 3.70 24.98
N ARG A 147 7.71 3.92 24.67
CA ARG A 147 6.96 3.06 23.74
C ARG A 147 7.47 3.18 22.32
N ILE A 148 7.75 4.41 21.86
CA ILE A 148 8.35 4.63 20.53
C ILE A 148 9.67 3.86 20.43
N SER A 149 10.52 3.95 21.46
CA SER A 149 11.81 3.25 21.49
C SER A 149 11.67 1.72 21.42
N ALA A 150 10.62 1.15 22.02
CA ALA A 150 10.34 -0.28 21.95
C ALA A 150 9.98 -0.70 20.51
N TYR A 151 9.07 0.00 19.84
CA TYR A 151 8.74 -0.26 18.43
C TYR A 151 9.96 -0.14 17.51
N LEU A 152 10.76 0.91 17.69
CA LEU A 152 11.98 1.12 16.91
C LEU A 152 13.05 0.04 17.12
N ALA A 153 13.01 -0.68 18.26
CA ALA A 153 13.94 -1.78 18.53
C ALA A 153 13.54 -3.06 17.80
N GLU A 154 12.26 -3.23 17.47
CA GLU A 154 11.75 -4.39 16.73
C GLU A 154 11.78 -4.20 15.20
N MET A 155 11.79 -2.94 14.74
CA MET A 155 11.89 -2.60 13.32
C MET A 155 13.08 -3.31 12.65
N PRO A 156 12.89 -3.91 11.45
CA PRO A 156 13.97 -4.61 10.78
C PRO A 156 15.05 -3.64 10.32
N ARG A 157 16.28 -4.12 10.24
CA ARG A 157 17.43 -3.36 9.74
C ARG A 157 17.83 -3.85 8.36
N LEU A 158 18.03 -2.90 7.45
CA LEU A 158 18.54 -3.15 6.11
C LEU A 158 20.07 -3.16 6.17
N GLU A 159 20.69 -4.28 5.78
CA GLU A 159 22.13 -4.50 5.88
C GLU A 159 22.72 -5.13 4.59
N PRO A 160 23.65 -4.44 3.89
CA PRO A 160 24.00 -3.01 4.03
C PRO A 160 22.77 -2.09 3.92
N ASP A 161 22.89 -0.83 4.33
CA ASP A 161 21.75 0.11 4.25
C ASP A 161 21.16 0.16 2.84
N GLY A 162 19.84 0.09 2.74
CA GLY A 162 19.11 -0.07 1.48
C GLY A 162 19.11 -1.48 0.88
N TYR A 163 19.64 -2.50 1.57
CA TYR A 163 19.57 -3.90 1.13
C TYR A 163 18.78 -4.78 2.09
N PHE A 164 17.95 -5.66 1.53
CA PHE A 164 17.18 -6.65 2.27
C PHE A 164 17.48 -8.07 1.78
N GLN A 165 17.69 -8.99 2.73
CA GLN A 165 17.82 -10.42 2.42
C GLN A 165 16.43 -11.04 2.29
N PHE A 166 15.95 -11.18 1.06
CA PHE A 166 14.71 -11.88 0.77
C PHE A 166 14.95 -13.40 0.78
N THR A 167 13.99 -14.16 1.31
CA THR A 167 14.10 -15.60 1.54
C THR A 167 12.82 -16.30 1.14
N ARG A 168 12.89 -17.62 0.96
CA ARG A 168 11.70 -18.44 0.74
C ARG A 168 10.64 -18.27 1.84
N GLN A 169 11.05 -18.12 3.10
CA GLN A 169 10.13 -17.90 4.22
C GLN A 169 9.35 -16.59 4.05
N HIS A 170 10.01 -15.53 3.60
CA HIS A 170 9.34 -14.28 3.25
C HIS A 170 8.31 -14.50 2.16
N LEU A 171 8.67 -15.17 1.06
CA LEU A 171 7.72 -15.46 -0.02
C LEU A 171 6.53 -16.30 0.44
N GLN A 172 6.77 -17.35 1.24
CA GLN A 172 5.70 -18.19 1.79
C GLN A 172 4.72 -17.40 2.63
N LEU A 173 5.21 -16.49 3.48
CA LEU A 173 4.36 -15.61 4.27
C LEU A 173 3.63 -14.59 3.40
N LEU A 174 4.28 -13.98 2.41
CA LEU A 174 3.63 -13.05 1.48
C LEU A 174 2.48 -13.71 0.70
N HIS A 175 2.63 -14.96 0.28
CA HIS A 175 1.54 -15.72 -0.36
C HIS A 175 0.32 -15.95 0.53
N HIS A 176 0.51 -15.96 1.85
CA HIS A 176 -0.58 -16.15 2.82
C HIS A 176 -0.99 -14.85 3.51
N LEU A 177 -0.29 -13.74 3.24
CA LEU A 177 -0.60 -12.45 3.80
C LEU A 177 -1.96 -12.01 3.25
N ARG A 178 -2.94 -11.90 4.14
CA ARG A 178 -4.27 -11.37 3.82
C ARG A 178 -4.15 -9.87 3.57
N PHE A 179 -3.80 -9.50 2.34
CA PHE A 179 -3.59 -8.13 1.90
C PHE A 179 -4.72 -7.72 0.97
N GLU A 180 -5.58 -6.83 1.45
CA GLU A 180 -6.90 -6.56 0.85
C GLU A 180 -7.21 -5.08 0.81
N TRP A 181 -8.15 -4.69 -0.06
CA TRP A 181 -8.70 -3.35 -0.02
C TRP A 181 -9.47 -3.14 1.30
N PRO A 182 -9.21 -2.06 2.05
CA PRO A 182 -9.86 -1.84 3.33
C PRO A 182 -11.36 -1.64 3.15
N ASP A 183 -12.15 -2.24 4.05
CA ASP A 183 -13.59 -2.02 4.09
C ASP A 183 -13.94 -0.59 4.58
N SER A 184 -15.21 -0.23 4.45
CA SER A 184 -15.70 1.10 4.81
C SER A 184 -15.58 1.44 6.30
N GLN A 185 -15.35 0.45 7.18
CA GLN A 185 -15.19 0.66 8.62
C GLN A 185 -13.78 1.14 8.97
N ILE A 186 -12.76 0.67 8.24
CA ILE A 186 -11.35 0.96 8.55
C ILE A 186 -10.66 1.87 7.54
N ILE A 187 -11.24 2.06 6.34
CA ILE A 187 -10.61 2.82 5.24
C ILE A 187 -10.14 4.22 5.66
N SER A 188 -10.95 4.96 6.42
CA SER A 188 -10.61 6.30 6.88
C SER A 188 -9.56 6.29 7.99
N THR A 189 -9.57 5.28 8.86
CA THR A 189 -8.58 5.11 9.94
C THR A 189 -7.20 4.77 9.38
N VAL A 190 -7.15 3.91 8.37
CA VAL A 190 -5.89 3.53 7.72
C VAL A 190 -5.37 4.66 6.86
N ALA A 191 -6.21 5.22 5.99
CA ALA A 191 -5.79 6.26 5.05
C ALA A 191 -5.39 7.55 5.79
N GLY A 192 -6.09 7.89 6.88
CA GLY A 192 -5.92 9.16 7.57
C GLY A 192 -6.21 10.32 6.63
N GLU A 193 -5.23 11.19 6.43
CA GLU A 193 -5.28 12.30 5.46
C GLU A 193 -4.79 11.90 4.05
N GLY A 194 -4.32 10.67 3.87
CA GLY A 194 -3.79 10.15 2.62
C GLY A 194 -4.82 9.47 1.73
N TYR A 195 -4.33 8.67 0.80
CA TYR A 195 -5.13 7.88 -0.13
C TYR A 195 -5.48 6.52 0.49
N PRO A 196 -6.73 6.04 0.31
CA PRO A 196 -7.06 4.66 0.56
C PRO A 196 -6.18 3.73 -0.27
N ALA A 197 -5.64 2.68 0.35
CA ALA A 197 -4.79 1.73 -0.33
C ALA A 197 -4.89 0.35 0.35
N PRO A 198 -4.45 -0.74 -0.29
CA PRO A 198 -4.52 -2.07 0.30
C PRO A 198 -3.72 -2.19 1.60
N VAL A 199 -4.27 -2.97 2.52
CA VAL A 199 -3.77 -3.18 3.88
C VAL A 199 -3.69 -4.65 4.21
N VAL A 200 -2.83 -4.99 5.16
CA VAL A 200 -2.94 -6.28 5.83
C VAL A 200 -4.21 -6.33 6.67
N ASN A 201 -4.84 -7.51 6.75
CA ASN A 201 -5.85 -7.78 7.75
C ASN A 201 -5.21 -7.78 9.15
N PHE A 202 -5.33 -6.66 9.87
CA PHE A 202 -4.65 -6.43 11.16
C PHE A 202 -4.99 -7.45 12.24
N LYS A 203 -6.18 -8.04 12.18
CA LYS A 203 -6.63 -9.04 13.16
C LYS A 203 -6.17 -10.44 12.82
N ARG A 204 -6.06 -10.73 11.53
CA ARG A 204 -5.88 -12.08 10.96
C ARG A 204 -4.96 -12.01 9.74
N PRO A 205 -3.68 -11.63 9.91
CA PRO A 205 -2.80 -11.35 8.78
C PRO A 205 -2.46 -12.58 7.93
N PHE A 206 -2.53 -13.80 8.48
CA PHE A 206 -2.09 -15.02 7.78
C PHE A 206 -3.10 -16.17 7.76
N GLY A 207 -4.23 -16.03 8.45
CA GLY A 207 -5.14 -17.14 8.69
C GLY A 207 -6.26 -16.78 9.65
N ASP A 208 -6.84 -17.78 10.32
CA ASP A 208 -8.04 -17.59 11.14
C ASP A 208 -7.78 -17.61 12.64
N MET A 209 -6.52 -17.77 13.07
CA MET A 209 -6.14 -17.77 14.47
C MET A 209 -6.05 -16.33 15.00
N SER A 210 -6.46 -16.14 16.26
CA SER A 210 -6.33 -14.84 16.93
C SER A 210 -4.88 -14.49 17.29
N ALA A 211 -4.05 -15.50 17.55
CA ALA A 211 -2.59 -15.34 17.67
C ALA A 211 -1.98 -15.77 16.34
N PHE A 212 -1.64 -14.79 15.51
CA PHE A 212 -1.25 -15.01 14.12
C PHE A 212 0.07 -15.78 14.00
N GLU A 213 0.89 -15.81 15.06
CA GLU A 213 2.12 -16.60 15.11
C GLU A 213 1.84 -18.11 14.95
N ILE A 214 0.65 -18.59 15.33
CA ILE A 214 0.24 -19.99 15.08
C ILE A 214 0.14 -20.25 13.58
N ASP A 215 -0.51 -19.34 12.84
CA ASP A 215 -0.68 -19.47 11.40
C ASP A 215 0.67 -19.32 10.69
N MET A 216 1.50 -18.35 11.10
CA MET A 216 2.86 -18.19 10.58
C MET A 216 3.71 -19.45 10.77
N ALA A 217 3.71 -20.02 11.98
CA ALA A 217 4.46 -21.25 12.25
C ALA A 217 3.98 -22.41 11.36
N ALA A 218 2.65 -22.55 11.20
CA ALA A 218 2.09 -23.57 10.33
C ALA A 218 2.51 -23.39 8.85
N ILE A 219 2.45 -22.15 8.33
CA ILE A 219 2.88 -21.81 6.97
C ILE A 219 4.37 -22.14 6.76
N LEU A 220 5.20 -21.83 7.75
CA LEU A 220 6.64 -22.05 7.70
C LEU A 220 7.06 -23.51 8.03
N GLY A 221 6.11 -24.39 8.36
CA GLY A 221 6.39 -25.77 8.78
C GLY A 221 7.15 -25.86 10.11
N GLN A 222 7.00 -24.87 10.98
CA GLN A 222 7.63 -24.78 12.29
C GLN A 222 6.73 -25.36 13.40
N PRO A 223 7.29 -25.76 14.55
CA PRO A 223 6.49 -26.13 15.72
C PRO A 223 5.56 -25.00 16.14
N ARG A 224 4.38 -25.36 16.65
CA ARG A 224 3.42 -24.38 17.18
C ARG A 224 4.08 -23.58 18.32
N PRO A 225 4.00 -22.24 18.32
CA PRO A 225 4.59 -21.41 19.36
C PRO A 225 3.84 -21.59 20.69
N VAL A 226 4.56 -21.34 21.79
CA VAL A 226 3.96 -21.26 23.12
C VAL A 226 3.34 -19.86 23.27
N LEU A 227 2.06 -19.79 23.66
CA LEU A 227 1.27 -18.55 23.60
C LEU A 227 1.39 -17.65 24.83
N ASP A 228 2.28 -17.97 25.79
CA ASP A 228 2.52 -17.15 26.97
C ASP A 228 3.52 -16.01 26.73
N HIS A 229 4.21 -16.02 25.58
CA HIS A 229 5.09 -14.95 25.11
C HIS A 229 5.07 -14.87 23.59
N VAL A 230 5.51 -13.73 23.05
CA VAL A 230 5.70 -13.56 21.61
C VAL A 230 6.93 -14.36 21.18
N ASP A 231 6.79 -15.19 20.13
CA ASP A 231 7.92 -15.89 19.53
C ASP A 231 8.83 -14.88 18.81
N PRO A 232 10.11 -14.71 19.22
CA PRO A 232 10.96 -13.66 18.65
C PRO A 232 11.26 -13.85 17.17
N ALA A 233 11.32 -15.10 16.69
CA ALA A 233 11.61 -15.38 15.29
C ALA A 233 10.39 -15.07 14.41
N LEU A 234 9.20 -15.44 14.85
CA LEU A 234 7.96 -15.14 14.13
C LEU A 234 7.63 -13.64 14.17
N ASN A 235 7.85 -12.97 15.30
CA ASN A 235 7.71 -11.51 15.37
C ASN A 235 8.65 -10.79 14.41
N ARG A 236 9.91 -11.24 14.33
CA ARG A 236 10.87 -10.73 13.36
C ARG A 236 10.37 -10.89 11.92
N TYR A 237 9.88 -12.08 11.56
CA TYR A 237 9.31 -12.30 10.22
C TYR A 237 8.13 -11.40 9.92
N TYR A 238 7.27 -11.13 10.91
CA TYR A 238 6.12 -10.24 10.72
C TYR A 238 6.56 -8.81 10.43
N TRP A 239 7.52 -8.29 11.20
CA TRP A 239 8.16 -7.00 10.96
C TRP A 239 8.87 -6.92 9.60
N GLU A 240 9.53 -8.01 9.20
CA GLU A 240 10.21 -8.13 7.91
C GLU A 240 9.25 -8.16 6.71
N MET A 241 7.92 -8.30 6.91
CA MET A 241 6.95 -8.18 5.82
C MET A 241 6.98 -6.81 5.15
N TRP A 242 7.33 -5.75 5.88
CA TRP A 242 7.45 -4.41 5.30
C TRP A 242 8.53 -4.34 4.21
N PRO A 243 9.82 -4.60 4.49
CA PRO A 243 10.83 -4.61 3.44
C PRO A 243 10.63 -5.77 2.44
N ALA A 244 10.05 -6.91 2.84
CA ALA A 244 9.76 -8.00 1.92
C ALA A 244 8.73 -7.62 0.84
N LEU A 245 7.66 -6.90 1.20
CA LEU A 245 6.69 -6.34 0.25
C LEU A 245 7.37 -5.37 -0.72
N GLN A 246 8.27 -4.52 -0.22
CA GLN A 246 9.01 -3.58 -1.06
C GLN A 246 9.91 -4.30 -2.07
N VAL A 247 10.64 -5.32 -1.64
CA VAL A 247 11.45 -6.17 -2.54
C VAL A 247 10.55 -6.82 -3.58
N PHE A 248 9.42 -7.38 -3.16
CA PHE A 248 8.50 -8.10 -4.03
C PHE A 248 7.99 -7.22 -5.17
N VAL A 249 7.41 -6.05 -4.88
CA VAL A 249 6.83 -5.20 -5.94
C VAL A 249 7.86 -4.63 -6.90
N GLN A 250 9.09 -4.40 -6.43
CA GLN A 250 10.18 -3.88 -7.28
C GLN A 250 10.72 -4.95 -8.23
N ASN A 251 10.67 -6.23 -7.84
CA ASN A 251 11.42 -7.30 -8.52
C ASN A 251 10.53 -8.40 -9.14
N VAL A 252 9.24 -8.45 -8.81
CA VAL A 252 8.32 -9.43 -9.40
C VAL A 252 8.28 -9.26 -10.92
N ARG A 253 8.33 -10.38 -11.63
CA ARG A 253 8.31 -10.40 -13.09
C ARG A 253 6.91 -10.74 -13.58
N LEU A 254 6.37 -9.87 -14.41
CA LEU A 254 5.01 -9.94 -14.93
C LEU A 254 5.06 -9.88 -16.46
N ASP A 255 4.26 -10.74 -17.11
CA ASP A 255 4.05 -10.73 -18.56
C ASP A 255 2.73 -10.03 -18.86
N ALA A 256 2.82 -8.77 -19.28
CA ALA A 256 1.65 -7.98 -19.66
C ALA A 256 0.90 -8.54 -20.88
N ALA A 257 1.57 -9.28 -21.77
CA ALA A 257 0.91 -9.84 -22.95
C ALA A 257 0.05 -11.07 -22.61
N LYS A 258 0.39 -11.79 -21.54
CA LYS A 258 -0.31 -13.00 -21.10
C LYS A 258 -1.14 -12.81 -19.84
N SER A 259 -0.99 -11.68 -19.16
CA SER A 259 -1.57 -11.43 -17.83
C SER A 259 -1.17 -12.51 -16.82
N THR A 260 0.11 -12.88 -16.79
CA THR A 260 0.66 -13.93 -15.91
C THR A 260 1.96 -13.50 -15.25
N CYS A 261 2.37 -14.22 -14.20
CA CYS A 261 3.73 -14.13 -13.66
C CYS A 261 4.73 -14.75 -14.65
N VAL A 262 5.97 -14.27 -14.63
CA VAL A 262 7.10 -14.90 -15.32
C VAL A 262 7.89 -15.69 -14.30
N GLY A 263 8.10 -16.98 -14.57
CA GLY A 263 8.92 -17.88 -13.73
C GLY A 263 10.41 -17.58 -13.76
#